data_AF-A0A1V3IFA4-F1
#
_entry.id   AF-A0A1V3IFA4-F1
#
_cell.length_a   1.000
_cell.length_b   1.000
_cell.length_c   1.000
_cell.angle_alpha   90.00
_cell.angle_beta   90.00
_cell.angle_gamma   90.00
#
_symmetry.space_group_name_H-M   'P 1'
#
loop_
_entity.id
_entity.type
_entity.pdbx_description
1 polymer ?
#
loop_
_entity_poly.entity_id
_entity_poly.type
_entity_poly.pdbx_seq_one_letter_code
_entity_poly.pdbx_strand_id
1 'polypeptide(L)'
;MSKNKLQHLNDHLFATLERLNEEGLNSEQIDAEIKRSKAVADVSSQIIDIARVSLEAEKLKADYLGKDSVLPAYFDYQPPTALEVKNAN
;
A
#
# COMPACT_ATOMS: atom_id res chain seq x y z
N MET A 1 11.11 10.40 -0.49
CA MET A 1 11.06 8.93 -0.68
C MET A 1 9.66 8.46 -0.37
N SER A 2 8.87 8.02 -1.36
CA SER A 2 7.46 7.67 -1.18
C SER A 2 7.34 6.34 -0.43
N LYS A 3 6.87 6.40 0.82
CA LYS A 3 6.63 5.23 1.70
C LYS A 3 5.46 4.33 1.23
N ASN A 4 4.79 4.65 0.13
CA ASN A 4 3.46 4.15 -0.21
C ASN A 4 3.46 3.19 -1.42
N LYS A 5 4.45 2.29 -1.53
CA LYS A 5 4.51 1.30 -2.62
C LYS A 5 4.06 -0.08 -2.13
N LEU A 6 3.39 -0.85 -3.00
CA LEU A 6 2.99 -2.24 -2.72
C LEU A 6 4.17 -3.16 -2.40
N GLN A 7 5.34 -2.89 -2.97
CA GLN A 7 6.55 -3.65 -2.64
C GLN A 7 6.93 -3.51 -1.16
N HIS A 8 6.82 -2.31 -0.58
CA HIS A 8 7.08 -2.11 0.85
C HIS A 8 6.04 -2.79 1.75
N LEU A 9 4.79 -2.88 1.30
CA LEU A 9 3.77 -3.68 1.99
C LEU A 9 4.19 -5.15 2.06
N ASN A 10 4.66 -5.70 0.94
CA ASN A 10 5.14 -7.07 0.88
C ASN A 10 6.34 -7.31 1.81
N ASP A 11 7.33 -6.41 1.80
CA ASP A 11 8.48 -6.47 2.71
C ASP A 11 8.03 -6.46 4.20
N HIS A 12 7.06 -5.61 4.55
CA HIS A 12 6.53 -5.53 5.91
C HIS A 12 5.74 -6.77 6.34
N LEU A 13 5.01 -7.39 5.41
CA LEU A 13 4.30 -8.64 5.67
C LEU A 13 5.28 -9.77 5.94
N PHE A 14 6.35 -9.89 5.14
CA PHE A 14 7.40 -10.87 5.40
C PHE A 14 8.11 -10.63 6.73
N ALA A 15 8.49 -9.38 7.03
CA ALA A 15 9.09 -9.05 8.33
C ALA A 15 8.17 -9.40 9.52
N THR A 16 6.86 -9.33 9.34
CA THR A 16 5.89 -9.73 10.38
C THR A 16 5.83 -11.24 10.54
N LEU A 17 5.90 -12.00 9.45
CA LEU A 17 6.02 -13.47 9.50
C LEU A 17 7.32 -13.92 10.19
N GLU A 18 8.44 -13.27 9.90
CA GLU A 18 9.72 -13.59 10.54
C GLU A 18 9.66 -13.37 12.06
N ARG A 19 9.08 -12.24 12.52
CA ARG A 19 8.90 -11.99 13.97
C ARG A 19 7.97 -12.99 14.64
N LEU A 20 6.90 -13.41 13.95
CA LEU A 20 5.98 -14.41 14.49
C LEU A 20 6.65 -15.79 14.67
N ASN A 21 7.65 -16.08 13.84
CA ASN A 21 8.46 -17.30 13.90
C ASN A 21 9.72 -17.16 14.79
N GLU A 22 9.92 -16.02 15.45
CA GLU A 22 11.11 -15.77 16.26
C GLU A 22 11.18 -16.76 17.43
N GLU A 23 12.32 -17.45 17.55
CA GLU A 23 12.55 -18.40 18.63
C GLU A 23 12.81 -17.70 19.96
N GLY A 24 12.38 -18.31 21.06
CA GLY A 24 12.65 -17.78 22.41
C GLY A 24 11.68 -16.72 22.91
N LEU A 25 10.60 -16.43 22.19
CA LEU A 25 9.51 -15.59 22.68
C LEU A 25 8.78 -16.24 23.86
N ASN A 26 8.50 -15.45 24.89
CA ASN A 26 7.63 -15.87 25.99
C ASN A 26 6.14 -15.74 25.60
N SER A 27 5.24 -16.27 26.43
CA SER A 27 3.80 -16.28 26.14
C SER A 27 3.20 -14.88 25.91
N GLU A 28 3.60 -13.89 26.70
CA GLU A 28 3.12 -12.51 26.54
C GLU A 28 3.62 -11.87 25.23
N GLN A 29 4.86 -12.16 24.84
CA GLN A 29 5.44 -11.71 23.58
C GLN A 29 4.77 -12.37 22.37
N ILE A 30 4.47 -13.66 22.45
CA ILE A 30 3.71 -14.40 21.42
C ILE A 30 2.33 -13.76 21.25
N ASP A 31 1.61 -13.51 22.35
CA ASP A 31 0.28 -12.87 22.29
C ASP A 31 0.34 -11.46 21.70
N ALA A 32 1.39 -10.71 22.01
CA ALA A 32 1.62 -9.39 21.44
C ALA A 32 1.89 -9.45 19.92
N GLU A 33 2.71 -10.40 19.47
CA GLU A 33 3.03 -10.55 18.04
C GLU A 33 1.84 -11.09 17.24
N ILE A 34 1.00 -11.95 17.83
CA ILE A 34 -0.27 -12.37 17.21
C ILE A 34 -1.19 -11.16 16.99
N LYS A 35 -1.38 -10.32 18.02
CA LYS A 35 -2.20 -9.10 17.91
C LYS A 35 -1.66 -8.14 16.86
N ARG A 36 -0.35 -7.92 16.85
CA ARG A 36 0.33 -7.08 15.85
C ARG A 36 0.15 -7.65 14.45
N SER A 37 0.39 -8.95 14.27
CA SER A 37 0.26 -9.64 12.98
C SER A 37 -1.15 -9.51 12.41
N LYS A 38 -2.17 -9.64 13.26
CA LYS A 38 -3.57 -9.42 12.86
C LYS A 38 -3.82 -7.98 12.40
N ALA A 39 -3.37 -6.99 13.17
CA ALA A 39 -3.54 -5.59 12.80
C ALA A 39 -2.82 -5.24 11.47
N VAL A 40 -1.62 -5.80 11.26
CA VAL A 40 -0.89 -5.63 10.00
C VAL A 40 -1.65 -6.27 8.84
N ALA A 41 -2.18 -7.49 9.01
CA ALA A 41 -2.96 -8.17 7.98
C ALA A 41 -4.23 -7.39 7.60
N ASP A 42 -4.95 -6.86 8.60
CA ASP A 42 -6.18 -6.08 8.39
C ASP A 42 -5.91 -4.81 7.56
N VAL A 43 -4.90 -4.02 7.94
CA VAL A 43 -4.51 -2.81 7.18
C VAL A 43 -3.99 -3.18 5.79
N SER A 44 -3.25 -4.27 5.67
CA SER A 44 -2.73 -4.74 4.38
C SER A 44 -3.84 -5.11 3.41
N SER A 45 -4.94 -5.72 3.89
CA SER A 45 -6.11 -6.01 3.07
C SER A 45 -6.71 -4.73 2.48
N GLN A 46 -6.85 -3.68 3.28
CA GLN A 46 -7.39 -2.39 2.80
C GLN A 46 -6.50 -1.77 1.70
N ILE A 47 -5.18 -1.87 1.84
CA ILE A 47 -4.24 -1.37 0.82
C ILE A 47 -4.37 -2.15 -0.49
N ILE A 48 -4.52 -3.49 -0.41
CA ILE A 48 -4.73 -4.33 -1.59
C ILE A 48 -6.04 -3.98 -2.28
N ASP A 49 -7.11 -3.72 -1.52
CA ASP A 49 -8.41 -3.34 -2.10
C ASP A 49 -8.33 -1.98 -2.82
N ILE A 50 -7.60 -1.00 -2.26
CA ILE A 50 -7.31 0.26 -2.95
C ILE A 50 -6.56 0.01 -4.26
N ALA A 51 -5.54 -0.84 -4.24
CA ALA A 51 -4.76 -1.17 -5.43
C ALA A 51 -5.60 -1.88 -6.52
N ARG A 52 -6.53 -2.75 -6.12
CA ARG A 52 -7.49 -3.39 -7.04
C ARG A 52 -8.38 -2.36 -7.70
N VAL A 53 -8.96 -1.44 -6.92
CA VAL A 53 -9.80 -0.35 -7.43
C VAL A 53 -9.02 0.54 -8.42
N SER A 54 -7.77 0.89 -8.10
CA SER A 54 -6.92 1.65 -9.03
C SER A 54 -6.64 0.88 -10.32
N LEU A 55 -6.34 -0.43 -10.23
CA LEU A 55 -6.11 -1.26 -11.42
C LEU A 55 -7.37 -1.38 -12.29
N GLU A 56 -8.54 -1.50 -11.68
CA GLU A 56 -9.82 -1.52 -12.40
C GLU A 56 -10.10 -0.20 -13.12
N ALA A 57 -9.79 0.94 -12.49
CA ALA A 57 -9.92 2.25 -13.12
C ALA A 57 -8.98 2.40 -14.33
N GLU A 58 -7.73 1.93 -14.22
CA GLU A 58 -6.77 1.92 -15.35
C GLU A 58 -7.22 1.00 -16.49
N LYS A 59 -7.76 -0.19 -16.17
CA LYS A 59 -8.35 -1.08 -17.19
C LYS A 59 -9.54 -0.42 -17.89
N LEU A 60 -10.45 0.19 -17.13
CA LEU A 60 -11.59 0.91 -17.70
C LEU A 60 -11.13 2.05 -18.62
N LYS A 61 -10.07 2.76 -18.26
CA LYS A 61 -9.46 3.80 -19.10
C LYS A 61 -8.88 3.22 -20.39
N ALA A 62 -8.16 2.11 -20.31
CA ALA A 62 -7.63 1.44 -21.49
C ALA A 62 -8.74 0.94 -22.43
N ASP A 63 -9.82 0.38 -21.87
CA ASP A 63 -10.87 -0.31 -22.63
C ASP A 63 -11.88 0.65 -23.27
N TYR A 64 -12.27 1.74 -22.58
CA TYR A 64 -13.40 2.59 -23.00
C TYR A 64 -13.02 3.99 -23.47
N LEU A 65 -11.84 4.47 -23.08
CA LEU A 65 -11.55 5.89 -23.13
C LEU A 65 -10.50 6.25 -24.20
N GLY A 66 -9.78 5.29 -24.78
CA GLY A 66 -8.68 5.61 -25.69
C GLY A 66 -7.67 6.58 -25.06
N LYS A 67 -6.70 7.07 -25.83
CA LYS A 67 -5.60 7.90 -25.28
C LYS A 67 -6.04 9.22 -24.61
N ASP A 68 -7.27 9.69 -24.88
CA ASP A 68 -7.67 11.09 -24.67
C ASP A 68 -8.80 11.30 -23.65
N SER A 69 -9.28 10.28 -22.92
CA SER A 69 -10.32 10.55 -21.92
C SER A 69 -9.80 10.79 -20.51
N VAL A 70 -10.47 11.76 -19.89
CA VAL A 70 -10.20 12.26 -18.54
C VAL A 70 -10.96 11.38 -17.54
N LEU A 71 -10.22 10.70 -16.67
CA LEU A 71 -10.81 9.99 -15.53
C LEU A 71 -11.29 11.00 -14.46
N PRO A 72 -12.25 10.62 -13.60
CA PRO A 72 -12.60 11.42 -12.42
C PRO A 72 -11.35 11.75 -11.58
N ALA A 73 -11.27 12.98 -11.06
CA ALA A 73 -10.07 13.53 -10.40
C ALA A 73 -9.48 12.67 -9.27
N TYR A 74 -10.29 11.79 -8.65
CA TYR A 74 -9.82 10.82 -7.66
C TYR A 74 -8.80 9.81 -8.23
N PHE A 75 -8.91 9.46 -9.51
CA PHE A 75 -8.01 8.54 -10.22
C PHE A 75 -6.91 9.26 -11.00
N ASP A 76 -6.96 10.58 -11.10
CA ASP A 76 -5.98 11.40 -11.80
C ASP A 76 -4.89 11.96 -10.86
N TYR A 77 -4.74 11.37 -9.65
CA TYR A 77 -3.73 11.79 -8.70
C TYR A 77 -2.33 11.43 -9.19
N GLN A 78 -1.67 12.39 -9.82
CA GLN A 78 -0.24 12.36 -10.06
C GLN A 78 0.47 12.80 -8.77
N PRO A 79 1.29 11.95 -8.13
CA PRO A 79 2.10 12.40 -7.00
C PRO A 79 3.02 13.55 -7.48
N PRO A 80 3.23 14.60 -6.68
CA PRO A 80 4.03 15.75 -7.09
C PRO A 80 5.42 15.28 -7.56
N THR A 81 5.78 15.68 -8.78
CA THR A 81 7.10 15.39 -9.33
C THR A 81 8.12 16.18 -8.53
N ALA A 82 9.30 15.59 -8.28
CA ALA A 82 10.31 16.02 -7.31
C ALA A 82 10.95 17.42 -7.53
N LEU A 83 10.35 18.30 -8.32
CA LEU A 83 10.88 19.61 -8.69
C LEU A 83 10.01 20.81 -8.27
N GLU A 84 8.77 20.62 -7.79
CA GLU A 84 7.90 21.76 -7.41
C GLU A 84 8.09 22.25 -5.97
N VAL A 85 8.82 21.51 -5.13
CA VAL A 85 9.03 21.89 -3.71
C VAL A 85 10.18 22.90 -3.52
N LYS A 86 10.81 23.39 -4.60
CA LYS A 86 11.88 24.41 -4.48
C LYS A 86 11.39 25.86 -4.45
N ASN A 87 10.10 26.12 -4.71
CA ASN A 87 9.58 27.49 -4.82
C ASN A 87 8.32 27.74 -3.99
N ALA A 88 8.28 27.26 -2.75
CA ALA A 88 7.31 27.77 -1.76
C ALA A 88 8.10 28.27 -0.54
N ASN A 89 8.14 29.60 -0.41
CA ASN A 89 8.62 30.31 0.78
C ASN A 89 7.84 29.92 2.03
#